data_AF-A0A7K1LT02-F1
#
_entry.id   AF-A0A7K1LT02-F1
#
_cell.length_a   1.000
_cell.length_b   1.000
_cell.length_c   1.000
_cell.angle_alpha   90.00
_cell.angle_beta   90.00
_cell.angle_gamma   90.00
#
_symmetry.space_group_name_H-M   'P 1'
#
loop_
_entity.id
_entity.type
_entity.pdbx_description
1 polymer ?
#
loop_
_entity_poly.entity_id
_entity_poly.type
_entity_poly.pdbx_seq_one_letter_code
_entity_poly.pdbx_strand_id
1 'polypeptide(L)' 'MDLIGVIIGQYLLEFIGASIRYIFNQFKSILFPIKKLSFSDYWSPNSDLYQRLETEVGNRIAGGMFLVIVLIIIFYF' A
#
# COMPACT_ATOMS: atom_id res chain seq x y z
N MET A 1 -9.18 19.77 12.33
CA MET A 1 -8.99 18.37 11.91
C MET A 1 -8.37 17.66 13.08
N ASP A 2 -9.15 16.83 13.76
CA ASP A 2 -8.74 16.23 15.04
C ASP A 2 -7.64 15.20 14.83
N LEU A 3 -6.77 15.05 15.83
CA LEU A 3 -5.64 14.10 15.87
C LEU A 3 -6.02 12.69 15.41
N ILE A 4 -7.27 12.29 15.69
CA ILE A 4 -7.91 11.05 15.27
C ILE A 4 -7.97 10.92 13.74
N GLY A 5 -8.32 12.00 13.03
CA GLY A 5 -8.41 11.99 11.57
C GLY A 5 -7.07 11.81 10.89
N VAL A 6 -5.99 12.34 11.46
CA VAL A 6 -4.61 12.15 10.96
C VAL A 6 -4.20 10.69 11.11
N ILE A 7 -4.48 10.08 12.26
CA ILE A 7 -4.18 8.66 12.52
C ILE A 7 -4.99 7.76 11.56
N ILE A 8 -6.28 8.01 11.41
CA ILE A 8 -7.14 7.24 10.49
C ILE A 8 -6.67 7.39 9.04
N GLY A 9 -6.33 8.62 8.61
CA GLY A 9 -5.81 8.88 7.27
C GLY A 9 -4.52 8.11 7.00
N GLN A 10 -3.62 8.04 7.99
CA GLN A 10 -2.39 7.26 7.89
C GLN A 10 -2.68 5.77 7.68
N TYR A 11 -3.53 5.17 8.51
CA TYR A 11 -3.91 3.76 8.38
C TYR A 11 -4.61 3.45 7.05
N LEU A 12 -5.51 4.33 6.60
CA LEU A 12 -6.19 4.17 5.31
C LEU A 12 -5.21 4.20 4.14
N LEU A 13 -4.29 5.16 4.14
CA LEU A 13 -3.34 5.35 3.06
C LEU A 13 -2.35 4.17 2.99
N GLU A 14 -1.93 3.68 4.15
CA GLU A 14 -1.12 2.47 4.25
C GLU A 14 -1.90 1.25 3.73
N PHE A 15 -3.17 1.09 4.11
CA PHE A 15 -4.01 -0.04 3.72
C PHE A 15 -4.24 -0.08 2.20
N ILE A 16 -4.52 1.08 1.61
CA ILE A 16 -4.64 1.25 0.15
C ILE A 16 -3.32 0.86 -0.52
N GLY A 17 -2.19 1.34 0.00
CA GLY A 17 -0.86 1.01 -0.49
C GLY A 17 -0.56 -0.49 -0.48
N ALA A 18 -0.82 -1.16 0.64
CA ALA A 18 -0.66 -2.60 0.78
C ALA A 18 -1.54 -3.37 -0.21
N SER A 19 -2.79 -2.95 -0.38
CA SER A 19 -3.75 -3.54 -1.31
C SER A 19 -3.27 -3.46 -2.76
N ILE A 20 -2.75 -2.30 -3.18
CA ILE A 20 -2.23 -2.09 -4.52
C ILE A 20 -0.99 -2.96 -4.77
N ARG A 21 -0.04 -2.97 -3.82
CA ARG A 21 1.18 -3.80 -3.94
C ARG A 21 0.85 -5.28 -3.99
N TYR A 22 -0.12 -5.73 -3.19
CA TYR A 22 -0.61 -7.09 -3.21
C TYR A 22 -1.22 -7.44 -4.58
N ILE A 23 -2.15 -6.64 -5.07
CA ILE A 23 -2.81 -6.85 -6.37
C ILE A 23 -1.76 -6.89 -7.50
N PHE A 24 -0.84 -5.92 -7.52
CA PHE A 24 0.23 -5.86 -8.52
C PHE A 24 1.10 -7.11 -8.50
N ASN A 25 1.47 -7.61 -7.31
CA ASN A 25 2.27 -8.82 -7.20
C ASN A 25 1.49 -10.08 -7.60
N GLN A 26 0.19 -10.15 -7.33
CA GLN A 26 -0.65 -11.24 -7.82
C GLN A 26 -0.72 -11.24 -9.34
N PHE A 27 -0.93 -10.08 -9.98
CA PHE A 27 -0.85 -9.94 -11.43
C PHE A 27 0.53 -10.35 -11.98
N LYS A 28 1.62 -9.92 -11.33
CA LYS A 28 2.97 -10.30 -11.72
C LYS A 28 3.20 -11.81 -11.58
N SER A 29 2.61 -12.47 -10.58
CA SER A 29 2.70 -13.92 -10.39
C SER A 29 1.94 -14.74 -11.45
N ILE A 30 0.96 -14.12 -12.13
CA ILE A 30 0.27 -14.71 -13.27
C ILE A 30 1.14 -14.61 -14.53
N LEU A 31 1.78 -13.46 -14.73
CA LEU A 31 2.62 -13.20 -15.91
C LEU A 31 4.00 -13.86 -15.84
N PHE A 32 4.57 -13.96 -14.65
CA PHE A 32 5.87 -14.55 -14.37
C PHE A 32 5.74 -15.52 -13.20
N PRO A 33 6.33 -16.72 -13.27
CA PRO A 33 6.27 -17.68 -12.16
C PRO A 33 7.18 -17.22 -11.00
N ILE A 34 6.72 -16.22 -10.27
CA ILE A 34 7.33 -15.72 -9.03
C ILE A 34 6.58 -16.27 -7.82
N LYS A 35 7.25 -16.29 -6.66
CA LYS A 35 6.65 -16.69 -5.39
C LYS A 35 5.41 -15.83 -5.12
N LYS A 36 4.27 -16.49 -4.90
CA LYS A 36 3.04 -15.82 -4.45
C LYS A 36 3.27 -15.33 -3.02
N LEU A 37 3.09 -14.03 -2.84
CA LEU A 37 3.12 -13.39 -1.52
C LEU A 37 1.69 -13.20 -1.04
N SER A 38 1.49 -13.44 0.25
CA SER A 38 0.23 -13.25 0.96
C SER A 38 0.01 -11.77 1.27
N PHE A 39 -1.24 -11.38 1.55
CA PHE A 39 -1.52 -9.99 1.95
C PHE A 39 -0.79 -9.62 3.26
N SER A 40 -0.64 -10.58 4.18
CA SER A 40 0.13 -10.39 5.41
C SER A 40 1.60 -10.06 5.17
N ASP A 41 2.17 -10.40 4.02
CA ASP A 41 3.56 -10.00 3.69
C ASP A 41 3.67 -8.50 3.37
N TYR A 42 2.54 -7.85 3.01
CA TYR A 42 2.45 -6.41 2.77
C TYR A 42 1.82 -5.65 3.93
N TRP A 43 1.19 -6.36 4.86
CA TRP A 43 0.51 -5.80 6.02
C TRP A 43 0.72 -6.75 7.21
N SER A 44 1.95 -6.77 7.73
CA SER A 44 2.31 -7.65 8.85
C SER A 44 2.35 -6.88 10.16
N PRO A 45 1.44 -7.17 11.11
CA PRO A 45 1.55 -6.62 12.47
C PRO A 45 2.68 -7.27 13.29
N ASN A 46 3.21 -8.43 12.86
CA ASN A 46 4.14 -9.28 13.62
C ASN A 46 5.57 -9.36 13.03
N SER A 47 5.93 -8.48 12.09
CA SER A 47 7.29 -8.45 11.53
C SER A 47 8.28 -7.70 12.41
N ASP A 48 9.58 -7.94 12.21
CA ASP A 48 10.65 -7.16 12.82
C ASP A 48 10.49 -5.66 12.51
N LEU A 49 10.96 -4.79 13.41
CA LEU A 49 10.72 -3.35 13.36
C LEU A 49 11.22 -2.74 12.05
N TYR A 50 12.38 -3.18 11.57
CA TYR A 50 12.95 -2.74 10.30
C TYR A 50 12.06 -3.13 9.11
N GLN A 51 11.62 -4.39 9.06
CA GLN A 51 10.76 -4.89 7.99
C GLN A 51 9.38 -4.21 8.01
N ARG A 52 8.86 -3.91 9.21
CA ARG A 52 7.59 -3.18 9.37
C ARG A 52 7.70 -1.77 8.83
N LEU A 53 8.77 -1.05 9.19
CA LEU A 53 9.05 0.30 8.68
C LEU A 53 9.21 0.32 7.16
N GLU A 54 9.97 -0.62 6.59
CA GLU A 54 10.14 -0.72 5.15
C GLU A 54 8.79 -0.94 4.44
N THR A 55 7.97 -1.82 5.00
CA THR A 55 6.67 -2.17 4.44
C THR A 55 5.70 -1.00 4.53
N GLU A 56 5.62 -0.35 5.69
CA GLU A 56 4.79 0.83 5.96
C GLU A 56 5.17 2.00 5.04
N VAL A 57 6.46 2.31 4.91
CA VAL A 57 6.95 3.36 4.00
C VAL A 57 6.61 3.02 2.55
N GLY A 58 6.88 1.79 2.12
CA GLY A 58 6.55 1.34 0.76
C GLY A 58 5.06 1.41 0.46
N ASN A 59 4.21 1.06 1.44
CA ASN A 59 2.76 1.16 1.33
C ASN A 59 2.32 2.62 1.23
N ARG A 60 2.84 3.51 2.07
CA ARG A 60 2.50 4.93 2.01
C ARG A 60 2.89 5.57 0.68
N ILE A 61 4.06 5.23 0.14
CA ILE A 61 4.48 5.70 -1.18
C ILE A 61 3.52 5.18 -2.26
N ALA A 62 3.20 3.87 -2.26
CA ALA A 62 2.29 3.28 -3.23
C ALA A 62 0.87 3.88 -3.14
N GLY A 63 0.33 4.05 -1.94
CA GLY A 63 -0.98 4.66 -1.70
C GLY A 63 -1.01 6.14 -2.09
N GLY A 64 0.06 6.89 -1.78
CA GLY A 64 0.21 8.28 -2.19
C GLY A 64 0.30 8.44 -3.71
N MET A 65 1.10 7.63 -4.40
CA MET A 65 1.18 7.63 -5.86
C MET A 65 -0.18 7.32 -6.50
N PHE A 66 -0.91 6.35 -5.95
CA PHE A 66 -2.25 6.03 -6.42
C PHE A 66 -3.23 7.20 -6.27
N LEU A 67 -3.22 7.87 -5.11
CA LEU A 67 -4.05 9.07 -4.91
C LEU A 67 -3.69 10.18 -5.91
N VAL A 68 -2.40 10.42 -6.16
CA VAL A 68 -1.98 11.40 -7.17
C VAL A 68 -2.50 11.04 -8.56
N ILE A 69 -2.42 9.76 -8.96
CA ILE A 69 -2.95 9.30 -10.25
C ILE A 69 -4.47 9.50 -10.31
N VAL A 70 -5.21 9.15 -9.25
CA VAL A 70 -6.66 9.34 -9.17
C VAL A 70 -7.01 10.83 -9.29
N LEU A 71 -6.30 11.71 -8.60
CA LEU A 71 -6.51 13.15 -8.69
C LEU A 71 -6.22 13.68 -10.10
N ILE A 72 -5.13 13.24 -10.73
CA ILE A 72 -4.84 13.59 -12.12
C ILE A 72 -6.00 13.17 -13.03
N ILE A 73 -6.52 11.95 -12.90
CA ILE A 73 -7.64 11.48 -13.71
C ILE A 73 -8.88 12.35 -13.49
N ILE A 74 -9.24 12.65 -12.23
CA ILE A 74 -10.46 13.41 -11.89
C ILE A 74 -10.39 14.86 -12.36
N PHE A 75 -9.22 15.50 -12.33
CA PHE A 75 -9.08 16.91 -12.67
C PHE A 75 -8.65 17.16 -14.11
N TYR A 76 -8.10 16.15 -14.78
CA TYR A 76 -7.67 16.26 -16.17
C TYR A 76 -8.75 15.79 -17.17
N PHE A 77 -9.68 14.93 -16.76
CA PHE A 77 -10.90 14.60 -17.49
C PHE A 77 -12.10 15.39 -16.97
#